data_AF-K6V955-F1
#
_entry.id   AF-K6V955-F1
#
_cell.length_a   1.000
_cell.length_b   1.000
_cell.length_c   1.000
_cell.angle_alpha   90.00
_cell.angle_beta   90.00
_cell.angle_gamma   90.00
#
_symmetry.space_group_name_H-M   'P 1'
#
loop_
_entity.id
_entity.type
_entity.pdbx_description
1 polymer ?
#
loop_
_entity_poly.entity_id
_entity_poly.type
_entity_poly.pdbx_seq_one_letter_code
_entity_poly.pdbx_strand_id
1 'polypeptide(L)'
;MRATSRRTSGDPIHKGLLALGALASGVLAGPSLYFAVLFLLDEQIGTFLFTSVIAAPFTCLFFIFVHRMFSRPSHRRAPDSDREEHRADENDPDDEPWDDEDEPPTRRNETSAVFTAARAKTDRHGDGSGDIPELPFVEAGMRGDLFSYAGLVQGQEHDGPYAVVDLETTGLSPRRGDRIVEIAIARVDRYGNIEDEFATLIRPDDRDTGPVFVHGITRDAVARAPRFAEVADDVLARLDGAVVVAHNASFEEAFLHAEFTAAGYQGLAMPALCTLWLGQRTFHAANFTLGTLAQQAGIPLVDKHTALGDVRAVSRLLPRMLDRHESPLFYSCDPYRYPGPSGTPRPRLVTRATALRKGQDGWMASLVSRLPMSANDIDDAVAEAYFEALAAVMEDGRISGEEAKMLARFAGQSGLGGAQVRSLNERFLENMREAACTDGVLTRDGLDELAEAAVMLGASGYFDDLYSDRHRRDMEPRDER
;
A
#
# COMPACT_ATOMS: atom_id res chain seq x y z
N MET A 1 20.48 55.03 -40.56
CA MET A 1 21.16 53.72 -40.45
C MET A 1 20.50 52.90 -39.36
N ARG A 2 19.86 51.79 -39.78
CA ARG A 2 19.46 50.55 -39.06
C ARG A 2 18.79 50.59 -37.68
N ALA A 3 17.59 50.01 -37.68
CA ALA A 3 16.89 49.39 -36.55
C ALA A 3 17.59 48.09 -36.07
N THR A 4 17.39 47.74 -34.80
CA THR A 4 17.28 46.34 -34.33
C THR A 4 16.44 46.26 -33.04
N SER A 5 15.50 45.32 -33.05
CA SER A 5 14.55 44.96 -32.00
C SER A 5 15.18 44.29 -30.78
N ARG A 6 14.58 44.47 -29.59
CA ARG A 6 14.58 43.43 -28.54
C ARG A 6 13.15 43.15 -28.09
N ARG A 7 12.74 41.90 -28.33
CA ARG A 7 11.50 41.27 -27.84
C ARG A 7 11.63 41.03 -26.33
N THR A 8 10.58 41.35 -25.58
CA THR A 8 10.34 40.87 -24.23
C THR A 8 9.48 39.60 -24.33
N SER A 9 10.05 38.42 -24.08
CA SER A 9 9.29 37.19 -23.85
C SER A 9 9.00 37.10 -22.35
N GLY A 10 7.87 37.66 -21.93
CA GLY A 10 7.33 37.41 -20.59
C GLY A 10 6.48 36.15 -20.65
N ASP A 11 7.00 35.06 -20.10
CA ASP A 11 6.34 33.76 -20.03
C ASP A 11 5.22 33.78 -18.95
N PRO A 12 3.95 33.52 -19.31
CA PRO A 12 2.83 33.51 -18.35
C PRO A 12 2.95 32.42 -17.27
N ILE A 13 3.77 31.40 -17.50
CA ILE A 13 4.00 30.28 -16.57
C ILE A 13 4.73 30.76 -15.30
N HIS A 14 5.62 31.75 -15.42
CA HIS A 14 6.43 32.21 -14.28
C HIS A 14 5.67 33.10 -13.29
N LYS A 15 4.56 33.71 -13.73
CA LYS A 15 3.65 34.49 -12.87
C LYS A 15 2.61 33.63 -12.15
N GLY A 16 2.25 32.47 -12.71
CA GLY A 16 1.35 31.50 -12.06
C GLY A 16 1.97 30.86 -10.82
N LEU A 17 3.25 30.52 -10.86
CA LEU A 17 3.93 29.87 -9.74
C LEU A 17 4.20 30.80 -8.53
N LEU A 18 4.35 32.10 -8.76
CA LEU A 18 4.53 33.09 -7.68
C LEU A 18 3.20 33.44 -6.96
N ALA A 19 2.05 33.21 -7.60
CA ALA A 19 0.74 33.42 -6.97
C ALA A 19 0.35 32.28 -6.02
N LEU A 20 0.83 31.06 -6.25
CA LEU A 20 0.63 29.89 -5.37
C LEU A 20 1.43 29.96 -4.06
N GLY A 21 2.53 30.72 -4.02
CA GLY A 21 3.29 30.96 -2.78
C GLY A 21 2.66 31.96 -1.81
N ALA A 22 1.78 32.85 -2.28
CA ALA A 22 1.18 33.90 -1.44
C ALA A 22 -0.15 33.45 -0.78
N LEU A 23 -0.84 32.46 -1.32
CA LEU A 23 -2.09 31.92 -0.75
C LEU A 23 -1.86 31.03 0.49
N ALA A 24 -0.63 30.55 0.70
CA ALA A 24 -0.22 29.82 1.90
C ALA A 24 0.06 30.73 3.13
N SER A 25 -0.05 32.06 3.00
CA SER A 25 0.27 33.02 4.07
C SER A 25 -0.93 33.77 4.68
N GLY A 26 -2.17 33.40 4.33
CA GLY A 26 -3.35 33.78 5.13
C GLY A 26 -3.63 35.29 5.25
N VAL A 27 -3.44 36.09 4.20
CA VAL A 27 -3.85 37.51 4.21
C VAL A 27 -4.51 37.89 2.88
N LEU A 28 -5.77 38.33 2.98
CA LEU A 28 -6.75 38.76 1.95
C LEU A 28 -7.72 37.69 1.42
N ALA A 29 -8.64 37.29 2.29
CA ALA A 29 -9.96 36.80 1.88
C ALA A 29 -10.83 37.97 1.40
N GLY A 30 -11.36 37.87 0.19
CA GLY A 30 -12.38 38.77 -0.34
C GLY A 30 -13.09 38.14 -1.55
N PRO A 31 -14.43 38.13 -1.60
CA PRO A 31 -15.21 37.40 -2.62
C PRO A 31 -15.09 37.96 -4.05
N SER A 32 -14.32 39.02 -4.26
CA SER A 32 -14.25 39.73 -5.54
C SER A 32 -13.23 39.19 -6.54
N LEU A 33 -12.30 38.32 -6.14
CA LEU A 33 -11.36 37.67 -7.08
C LEU A 33 -11.93 36.38 -7.70
N TYR A 34 -12.88 35.72 -7.03
CA TYR A 34 -13.54 34.50 -7.49
C TYR A 34 -14.46 34.72 -8.70
N PHE A 35 -15.03 35.92 -8.85
CA PHE A 35 -15.89 36.26 -9.98
C PHE A 35 -15.15 36.48 -11.31
N ALA A 36 -13.84 36.74 -11.28
CA ALA A 36 -13.09 37.07 -12.49
C ALA A 36 -12.70 35.84 -13.34
N VAL A 37 -12.64 34.64 -12.74
CA VAL A 37 -12.26 33.40 -13.45
C VAL A 37 -13.45 32.76 -14.18
N LEU A 38 -14.68 32.98 -13.71
CA LEU A 38 -15.90 32.45 -14.35
C LEU A 38 -16.35 33.23 -15.60
N PHE A 39 -15.72 34.37 -15.93
CA PHE A 39 -16.13 35.21 -17.07
C PHE A 39 -15.23 35.08 -18.32
N LEU A 40 -14.25 34.16 -18.30
CA LEU A 40 -13.27 34.01 -19.40
C LEU A 40 -13.33 32.66 -20.14
N LEU A 41 -14.34 31.84 -19.88
CA LEU A 41 -14.59 30.60 -20.63
C LEU A 41 -15.90 30.76 -21.43
N ASP A 42 -15.71 30.91 -22.75
CA ASP A 42 -16.61 30.67 -23.89
C ASP A 42 -18.15 30.85 -23.71
N GLU A 43 -18.78 31.59 -24.63
CA GLU A 43 -20.19 32.03 -24.57
C GLU A 43 -21.26 30.91 -24.58
N GLN A 44 -20.88 29.64 -24.49
CA GLN A 44 -21.83 28.51 -24.46
C GLN A 44 -22.14 27.92 -23.07
N ILE A 45 -21.48 28.35 -21.99
CA ILE A 45 -21.69 27.80 -20.62
C ILE A 45 -22.69 28.67 -19.81
N GLY A 46 -23.51 29.47 -20.49
CA GLY A 46 -24.30 30.55 -19.88
C GLY A 46 -25.58 30.16 -19.11
N THR A 47 -25.88 28.88 -18.86
CA THR A 47 -27.20 28.52 -18.28
C THR A 47 -27.19 27.49 -17.15
N PHE A 48 -26.05 26.87 -16.80
CA PHE A 48 -26.03 25.81 -15.78
C PHE A 48 -25.68 26.24 -14.35
N LEU A 49 -25.25 27.49 -14.11
CA LEU A 49 -24.70 27.89 -12.80
C LEU A 49 -25.63 28.73 -11.91
N PHE A 50 -26.91 28.92 -12.25
CA PHE A 50 -27.76 29.88 -11.53
C PHE A 50 -28.62 29.33 -10.38
N THR A 51 -28.51 28.04 -10.02
CA THR A 51 -29.19 27.50 -8.83
C THR A 51 -28.34 26.48 -8.09
N SER A 52 -27.25 26.91 -7.44
CA SER A 52 -26.67 26.32 -6.21
C SER A 52 -25.37 27.04 -5.82
N VAL A 53 -25.47 28.16 -5.09
CA VAL A 53 -24.31 28.96 -4.63
C VAL A 53 -23.69 28.40 -3.33
N ILE A 54 -23.78 27.09 -3.10
CA ILE A 54 -22.97 26.37 -2.09
C ILE A 54 -22.59 25.00 -2.67
N ALA A 55 -22.04 24.98 -3.88
CA ALA A 55 -21.29 23.82 -4.35
C ALA A 55 -19.82 24.04 -3.96
N ALA A 56 -19.22 23.08 -3.29
CA ALA A 56 -17.81 23.12 -2.92
C ALA A 56 -16.94 23.38 -4.17
N PRO A 57 -15.78 24.04 -4.06
CA PRO A 57 -14.91 24.35 -5.21
C PRO A 57 -14.57 23.11 -6.07
N PHE A 58 -14.56 21.92 -5.46
CA PHE A 58 -14.41 20.64 -6.13
C PHE A 58 -15.49 20.40 -7.20
N THR A 59 -16.77 20.67 -6.92
CA THR A 59 -17.87 20.36 -7.82
C THR A 59 -17.73 21.10 -9.15
N CYS A 60 -17.49 22.42 -9.12
CA CYS A 60 -17.33 23.20 -10.35
C CYS A 60 -16.11 22.78 -11.20
N LEU A 61 -14.95 22.54 -10.57
CA LEU A 61 -13.75 22.10 -11.28
C LEU A 61 -13.90 20.68 -11.85
N PHE A 62 -14.55 19.80 -11.09
CA PHE A 62 -14.85 18.44 -11.52
C PHE A 62 -15.79 18.42 -12.74
N PHE A 63 -16.87 19.21 -12.73
CA PHE A 63 -17.74 19.35 -13.90
C PHE A 63 -17.02 19.91 -15.13
N ILE A 64 -16.10 20.87 -14.96
CA ILE A 64 -15.26 21.38 -16.06
C ILE A 64 -14.33 20.29 -16.59
N PHE A 65 -13.72 19.50 -15.70
CA PHE A 65 -12.89 18.35 -16.06
C PHE A 65 -13.69 17.32 -16.87
N VAL A 66 -14.83 16.87 -16.36
CA VAL A 66 -15.70 15.90 -17.04
C VAL A 66 -16.15 16.46 -18.38
N HIS A 67 -16.64 17.70 -18.41
CA HIS A 67 -17.05 18.33 -19.67
C HIS A 67 -15.90 18.35 -20.70
N ARG A 68 -14.66 18.66 -20.29
CA ARG A 68 -13.49 18.62 -21.19
C ARG A 68 -13.14 17.22 -21.65
N MET A 69 -13.27 16.22 -20.78
CA MET A 69 -13.03 14.81 -21.11
C MET A 69 -14.01 14.34 -22.20
N PHE A 70 -15.31 14.56 -21.99
CA PHE A 70 -16.39 14.14 -22.90
C PHE A 70 -16.51 15.03 -24.16
N SER A 71 -15.92 16.23 -24.16
CA SER A 71 -15.90 17.13 -25.33
C SER A 71 -14.72 16.88 -26.28
N ARG A 72 -13.88 15.88 -25.99
CA ARG A 72 -12.75 15.56 -26.88
C ARG A 72 -13.28 15.03 -28.21
N PRO A 73 -12.81 15.56 -29.35
CA PRO A 73 -13.19 15.00 -30.63
C PRO A 73 -12.74 13.54 -30.66
N SER A 74 -13.69 12.62 -30.85
CA SER A 74 -13.42 11.20 -31.01
C SER A 74 -12.50 11.02 -32.20
N HIS A 75 -11.19 10.87 -31.93
CA HIS A 75 -10.28 10.38 -32.94
C HIS A 75 -10.71 8.95 -33.23
N ARG A 76 -11.48 8.78 -34.32
CA ARG A 76 -11.77 7.48 -34.92
C ARG A 76 -10.46 6.69 -34.92
N ARG A 77 -10.44 5.59 -34.17
CA ARG A 77 -9.33 4.65 -34.11
C ARG A 77 -8.90 4.36 -35.55
N ALA A 78 -7.69 4.80 -35.92
CA ALA A 78 -6.99 4.19 -37.03
C ALA A 78 -6.78 2.70 -36.67
N PRO A 79 -6.80 1.78 -37.65
CA PRO A 79 -6.59 0.37 -37.36
C PRO A 79 -5.17 0.20 -36.80
N ASP A 80 -5.14 -0.01 -35.49
CA ASP A 80 -4.22 -0.84 -34.73
C ASP A 80 -2.85 -1.09 -35.37
N SER A 81 -1.91 -0.18 -35.09
CA SER A 81 -0.48 -0.42 -35.25
C SER A 81 0.12 -1.18 -34.06
N ASP A 82 -0.68 -1.67 -33.10
CA ASP A 82 -0.17 -2.28 -31.86
C ASP A 82 0.23 -3.76 -32.05
N ARG A 83 0.48 -4.18 -33.31
CA ARG A 83 1.16 -5.45 -33.60
C ARG A 83 2.68 -5.41 -33.37
N GLU A 84 3.26 -4.26 -33.06
CA GLU A 84 4.68 -4.15 -32.69
C GLU A 84 4.94 -3.87 -31.20
N GLU A 85 3.92 -3.52 -30.41
CA GLU A 85 4.09 -3.25 -28.96
C GLU A 85 3.94 -4.52 -28.09
N HIS A 86 3.37 -5.60 -28.63
CA HIS A 86 3.36 -6.93 -27.99
C HIS A 86 4.73 -7.66 -28.02
N ARG A 87 5.81 -6.98 -28.43
CA ARG A 87 7.19 -7.49 -28.39
C ARG A 87 8.19 -6.60 -27.65
N ALA A 88 7.76 -5.46 -27.10
CA ALA A 88 8.67 -4.47 -26.54
C ALA A 88 8.69 -4.39 -25.01
N ASP A 89 7.85 -5.17 -24.31
CA ASP A 89 7.79 -5.18 -22.83
C ASP A 89 8.45 -6.43 -22.20
N GLU A 90 9.28 -7.15 -22.98
CA GLU A 90 10.14 -8.25 -22.48
C GLU A 90 11.55 -7.77 -22.08
N ASN A 91 11.86 -6.47 -22.15
CA ASN A 91 13.14 -5.90 -21.72
C ASN A 91 12.92 -4.70 -20.80
N ASP A 92 12.40 -4.96 -19.60
CA ASP A 92 12.69 -4.13 -18.44
C ASP A 92 14.15 -4.44 -18.03
N PRO A 93 15.06 -3.45 -17.93
CA PRO A 93 16.46 -3.70 -17.54
C PRO A 93 16.64 -4.33 -16.14
N ASP A 94 15.55 -4.58 -15.41
CA ASP A 94 15.54 -5.30 -14.12
C ASP A 94 15.05 -6.77 -14.21
N ASP A 95 14.72 -7.33 -15.40
CA ASP A 95 14.15 -8.69 -15.59
C ASP A 95 14.95 -9.60 -16.56
N GLU A 96 16.29 -9.68 -16.46
CA GLU A 96 17.10 -10.67 -17.19
C GLU A 96 17.10 -12.07 -16.50
N PRO A 97 16.82 -13.17 -17.22
CA PRO A 97 16.96 -14.54 -16.72
C PRO A 97 18.42 -14.99 -16.80
N TRP A 98 18.97 -15.41 -15.66
CA TRP A 98 20.35 -15.87 -15.55
C TRP A 98 20.49 -17.28 -16.15
N ASP A 99 21.04 -17.39 -17.36
CA ASP A 99 21.50 -18.66 -17.95
C ASP A 99 23.01 -18.86 -17.66
N ASP A 100 23.30 -19.90 -16.86
CA ASP A 100 24.63 -20.48 -16.62
C ASP A 100 24.99 -21.43 -17.79
N GLU A 101 26.10 -21.20 -18.51
CA GLU A 101 26.99 -22.28 -19.03
C GLU A 101 28.40 -21.71 -19.37
N ASP A 102 29.38 -21.94 -18.47
CA ASP A 102 30.69 -22.58 -18.76
C ASP A 102 31.52 -22.74 -17.46
N GLU A 103 31.85 -24.00 -17.13
CA GLU A 103 32.44 -24.57 -15.89
C GLU A 103 33.98 -24.29 -15.68
N PRO A 104 34.61 -24.65 -14.54
CA PRO A 104 34.49 -24.15 -13.16
C PRO A 104 35.81 -23.50 -12.64
N PRO A 105 35.79 -22.65 -11.58
CA PRO A 105 36.23 -23.17 -10.28
C PRO A 105 35.55 -22.56 -9.04
N THR A 106 35.26 -23.44 -8.08
CA THR A 106 35.14 -23.22 -6.63
C THR A 106 34.14 -22.18 -6.10
N ARG A 107 32.96 -22.71 -5.70
CA ARG A 107 32.07 -22.31 -4.58
C ARG A 107 32.24 -20.90 -4.02
N ARG A 108 31.27 -20.03 -4.32
CA ARG A 108 30.73 -18.98 -3.43
C ARG A 108 29.40 -18.47 -4.02
N ASN A 109 28.27 -18.78 -3.37
CA ASN A 109 26.96 -18.27 -3.77
C ASN A 109 26.67 -16.95 -3.06
N GLU A 110 26.30 -15.95 -3.85
CA GLU A 110 25.69 -14.68 -3.46
C GLU A 110 24.17 -14.90 -3.31
N THR A 111 23.53 -14.44 -2.21
CA THR A 111 22.07 -14.17 -2.12
C THR A 111 21.61 -13.69 -0.72
N SER A 112 20.74 -12.66 -0.70
CA SER A 112 19.93 -12.10 0.41
C SER A 112 20.61 -11.05 1.33
N ALA A 113 20.37 -9.76 1.08
CA ALA A 113 21.10 -8.64 1.69
C ALA A 113 20.81 -8.36 3.20
N VAL A 114 19.76 -8.91 3.80
CA VAL A 114 19.53 -8.82 5.26
C VAL A 114 20.06 -10.04 6.01
N PHE A 115 19.89 -11.23 5.42
CA PHE A 115 20.40 -12.48 5.99
C PHE A 115 21.92 -12.66 5.78
N THR A 116 22.50 -12.08 4.72
CA THR A 116 23.96 -12.07 4.50
C THR A 116 24.68 -11.24 5.57
N ALA A 117 24.05 -10.20 6.15
CA ALA A 117 24.68 -9.43 7.23
C ALA A 117 24.81 -10.22 8.55
N ALA A 118 23.84 -11.09 8.85
CA ALA A 118 23.92 -11.99 10.01
C ALA A 118 24.85 -13.19 9.74
N ARG A 119 24.92 -13.71 8.51
CA ARG A 119 25.71 -14.89 8.17
C ARG A 119 27.16 -14.62 7.75
N ALA A 120 27.53 -13.40 7.36
CA ALA A 120 28.90 -13.05 6.95
C ALA A 120 29.89 -12.79 8.10
N LYS A 121 29.48 -12.98 9.36
CA LYS A 121 30.31 -12.66 10.54
C LYS A 121 30.70 -13.86 11.42
N THR A 122 30.59 -15.09 10.90
CA THR A 122 31.10 -16.29 11.60
C THR A 122 32.37 -16.86 11.00
N ASP A 123 32.82 -16.40 9.82
CA ASP A 123 34.05 -16.90 9.17
C ASP A 123 35.08 -15.79 8.87
N ARG A 124 35.53 -15.04 9.88
CA ARG A 124 36.89 -14.44 9.90
C ARG A 124 37.37 -14.29 11.34
N HIS A 125 38.45 -15.01 11.68
CA HIS A 125 39.22 -14.77 12.89
C HIS A 125 39.79 -13.35 12.95
N GLY A 126 39.71 -12.74 14.12
CA GLY A 126 40.69 -11.76 14.61
C GLY A 126 40.16 -10.35 14.92
N ASP A 127 40.24 -10.01 16.21
CA ASP A 127 40.41 -8.66 16.78
C ASP A 127 39.15 -7.78 17.01
N GLY A 128 38.69 -7.79 18.28
CA GLY A 128 38.44 -6.56 19.05
C GLY A 128 37.26 -5.66 18.70
N SER A 129 36.02 -6.06 18.96
CA SER A 129 34.91 -5.12 19.28
C SER A 129 33.73 -5.88 19.93
N GLY A 130 33.11 -5.26 20.95
CA GLY A 130 32.19 -5.88 21.91
C GLY A 130 31.15 -6.84 21.34
N ASP A 131 30.97 -7.95 22.06
CA ASP A 131 30.09 -9.07 21.74
C ASP A 131 28.71 -8.59 21.26
N ILE A 132 28.36 -8.97 20.03
CA ILE A 132 26.96 -8.93 19.59
C ILE A 132 26.30 -10.13 20.27
N PRO A 133 25.33 -9.97 21.17
CA PRO A 133 24.51 -11.11 21.53
C PRO A 133 23.77 -11.52 20.26
N GLU A 134 24.17 -12.63 19.65
CA GLU A 134 23.40 -13.30 18.62
C GLU A 134 21.99 -13.52 19.18
N LEU A 135 20.96 -13.06 18.47
CA LEU A 135 19.59 -13.38 18.87
C LEU A 135 19.43 -14.90 18.71
N PRO A 136 19.06 -15.63 19.78
CA PRO A 136 18.96 -17.07 19.69
C PRO A 136 17.86 -17.46 18.69
N PHE A 137 18.09 -18.55 17.96
CA PHE A 137 17.02 -19.18 17.20
C PHE A 137 15.99 -19.76 18.16
N VAL A 138 14.71 -19.65 17.79
CA VAL A 138 13.61 -20.18 18.60
C VAL A 138 13.74 -21.70 18.74
N GLU A 139 13.63 -22.17 19.97
CA GLU A 139 13.51 -23.59 20.30
C GLU A 139 12.09 -23.95 20.77
N ALA A 140 11.76 -25.24 20.75
CA ALA A 140 10.44 -25.72 21.15
C ALA A 140 10.18 -25.41 22.64
N GLY A 141 9.09 -24.70 22.93
CA GLY A 141 8.70 -24.34 24.30
C GLY A 141 9.57 -23.25 24.95
N MET A 142 10.43 -22.59 24.18
CA MET A 142 11.24 -21.47 24.64
C MET A 142 10.33 -20.35 25.22
N ARG A 143 10.79 -19.66 26.25
CA ARG A 143 10.16 -18.45 26.78
C ARG A 143 11.12 -17.27 26.58
N GLY A 144 10.66 -16.26 25.87
CA GLY A 144 11.35 -14.97 25.77
C GLY A 144 10.73 -13.92 26.69
N ASP A 145 11.05 -12.65 26.44
CA ASP A 145 10.63 -11.51 27.24
C ASP A 145 9.14 -11.15 27.00
N LEU A 146 8.62 -11.44 25.80
CA LEU A 146 7.24 -11.18 25.39
C LEU A 146 6.51 -12.45 24.95
N PHE A 147 7.22 -13.40 24.35
CA PHE A 147 6.65 -14.59 23.72
C PHE A 147 6.90 -15.88 24.50
N SER A 148 5.85 -16.70 24.57
CA SER A 148 5.94 -18.11 24.94
C SER A 148 5.79 -18.95 23.67
N TYR A 149 6.90 -19.51 23.20
CA TYR A 149 6.96 -20.22 21.93
C TYR A 149 6.30 -21.60 21.98
N ALA A 150 5.76 -22.01 20.83
CA ALA A 150 5.16 -23.33 20.66
C ALA A 150 6.12 -24.46 21.06
N GLY A 151 5.64 -25.39 21.88
CA GLY A 151 6.29 -26.62 22.29
C GLY A 151 5.56 -27.86 21.76
N LEU A 152 6.13 -29.05 22.03
CA LEU A 152 5.65 -30.32 21.46
C LEU A 152 5.00 -31.26 22.49
N VAL A 153 5.08 -30.96 23.79
CA VAL A 153 4.74 -31.95 24.84
C VAL A 153 3.88 -31.38 25.98
N GLN A 154 4.02 -30.08 26.29
CA GLN A 154 3.42 -29.48 27.48
C GLN A 154 2.86 -28.09 27.18
N GLY A 155 1.67 -27.82 27.72
CA GLY A 155 0.98 -26.55 27.57
C GLY A 155 -0.48 -26.73 27.17
N GLN A 156 -1.09 -25.66 26.69
CA GLN A 156 -2.42 -25.67 26.09
C GLN A 156 -2.31 -25.68 24.57
N GLU A 157 -3.22 -26.38 23.91
CA GLU A 157 -3.34 -26.32 22.45
C GLU A 157 -4.11 -25.05 22.04
N HIS A 158 -3.57 -24.34 21.06
CA HIS A 158 -4.25 -23.21 20.42
C HIS A 158 -4.15 -23.37 18.90
N ASP A 159 -5.31 -23.40 18.25
CA ASP A 159 -5.46 -23.60 16.79
C ASP A 159 -5.90 -22.28 16.10
N GLY A 160 -5.56 -21.16 16.72
CA GLY A 160 -5.91 -19.81 16.29
C GLY A 160 -6.96 -19.11 17.16
N PRO A 161 -7.34 -17.86 16.83
CA PRO A 161 -6.87 -17.10 15.66
C PRO A 161 -5.37 -16.78 15.73
N TYR A 162 -4.76 -16.49 14.58
CA TYR A 162 -3.34 -16.14 14.48
C TYR A 162 -3.18 -14.66 14.12
N ALA A 163 -2.13 -14.03 14.65
CA ALA A 163 -1.71 -12.68 14.28
C ALA A 163 -0.32 -12.77 13.66
N VAL A 164 -0.25 -12.71 12.34
CA VAL A 164 1.01 -12.77 11.60
C VAL A 164 1.63 -11.38 11.60
N VAL A 165 2.87 -11.25 12.08
CA VAL A 165 3.60 -9.99 12.25
C VAL A 165 4.90 -10.02 11.47
N ASP A 166 5.23 -8.90 10.85
CA ASP A 166 6.53 -8.64 10.25
C ASP A 166 6.93 -7.17 10.49
N LEU A 167 8.24 -6.92 10.57
CA LEU A 167 8.82 -5.62 10.91
C LEU A 167 9.95 -5.25 9.95
N GLU A 168 10.00 -3.99 9.54
CA GLU A 168 11.23 -3.40 9.02
C GLU A 168 11.86 -2.52 10.10
N THR A 169 13.18 -2.53 10.20
CA THR A 169 13.92 -1.92 11.32
C THR A 169 15.11 -1.08 10.84
N THR A 170 15.55 -0.13 11.66
CA THR A 170 16.73 0.69 11.38
C THR A 170 18.05 -0.11 11.43
N GLY A 171 18.02 -1.34 11.93
CA GLY A 171 19.18 -2.18 12.18
C GLY A 171 18.78 -3.51 12.82
N LEU A 172 19.73 -4.23 13.42
CA LEU A 172 19.52 -5.63 13.82
C LEU A 172 19.30 -5.83 15.32
N SER A 173 19.44 -4.80 16.16
CA SER A 173 19.34 -4.99 17.60
C SER A 173 18.77 -3.77 18.35
N PRO A 174 17.61 -3.92 19.02
CA PRO A 174 17.07 -2.83 19.84
C PRO A 174 17.97 -2.52 21.05
N ARG A 175 18.83 -3.46 21.48
CA ARG A 175 19.85 -3.22 22.53
C ARG A 175 20.90 -2.18 22.11
N ARG A 176 21.06 -1.92 20.81
CA ARG A 176 21.93 -0.86 20.25
C ARG A 176 21.17 0.44 19.97
N GLY A 177 19.89 0.47 20.32
CA GLY A 177 18.95 1.55 20.01
C GLY A 177 18.48 1.54 18.56
N ASP A 178 18.53 0.40 17.86
CA ASP A 178 17.80 0.23 16.61
C ASP A 178 16.28 0.21 16.91
N ARG A 179 15.48 0.69 15.97
CA ARG A 179 14.03 0.92 16.14
C ARG A 179 13.23 0.30 15.00
N ILE A 180 11.94 0.11 15.22
CA ILE A 180 11.00 -0.26 14.16
C ILE A 180 10.77 0.95 13.24
N VAL A 181 10.76 0.72 11.93
CA VAL A 181 10.41 1.73 10.89
C VAL A 181 9.19 1.36 10.06
N GLU A 182 8.77 0.10 10.09
CA GLU A 182 7.48 -0.36 9.58
C GLU A 182 7.01 -1.55 10.40
N ILE A 183 5.70 -1.64 10.62
CA ILE A 183 5.05 -2.80 11.20
C ILE A 183 3.87 -3.19 10.32
N ALA A 184 3.71 -4.49 10.07
CA ALA A 184 2.50 -5.05 9.50
C ALA A 184 1.99 -6.21 10.34
N ILE A 185 0.66 -6.36 10.37
CA ILE A 185 -0.04 -7.41 11.10
C ILE A 185 -1.21 -7.89 10.24
N ALA A 186 -1.34 -9.19 10.04
CA ALA A 186 -2.57 -9.80 9.51
C ALA A 186 -3.19 -10.71 10.56
N ARG A 187 -4.48 -10.51 10.83
CA ARG A 187 -5.28 -11.46 11.60
C ARG A 187 -5.78 -12.53 10.63
N VAL A 188 -5.46 -13.78 10.95
CA VAL A 188 -5.83 -14.91 10.09
C VAL A 188 -6.45 -16.05 10.87
N ASP A 189 -7.39 -16.73 10.23
CA ASP A 189 -7.87 -18.01 10.73
C ASP A 189 -6.84 -19.13 10.49
N ARG A 190 -7.16 -20.34 10.97
CA ARG A 190 -6.32 -21.53 10.78
C ARG A 190 -6.01 -21.84 9.31
N TYR A 191 -6.90 -21.48 8.41
CA TYR A 191 -6.81 -21.79 6.98
C TYR A 191 -6.04 -20.71 6.20
N GLY A 192 -5.55 -19.67 6.89
CA GLY A 192 -4.83 -18.55 6.29
C GLY A 192 -5.75 -17.52 5.63
N ASN A 193 -7.06 -17.56 5.90
CA ASN A 193 -7.97 -16.51 5.46
C ASN A 193 -7.72 -15.25 6.31
N ILE A 194 -7.50 -14.14 5.63
CA ILE A 194 -7.19 -12.86 6.27
C ILE A 194 -8.51 -12.16 6.65
N GLU A 195 -8.68 -11.88 7.93
CA GLU A 195 -9.84 -11.18 8.50
C GLU A 195 -9.57 -9.67 8.66
N ASP A 196 -8.31 -9.31 8.94
CA ASP A 196 -7.85 -7.94 9.07
C ASP A 196 -6.39 -7.83 8.65
N GLU A 197 -6.01 -6.68 8.09
CA GLU A 197 -4.62 -6.32 7.80
C GLU A 197 -4.37 -4.90 8.24
N PHE A 198 -3.27 -4.70 8.96
CA PHE A 198 -2.77 -3.41 9.37
C PHE A 198 -1.34 -3.26 8.94
N ALA A 199 -0.99 -2.09 8.45
CA ALA A 199 0.39 -1.73 8.19
C ALA A 199 0.55 -0.24 8.46
N THR A 200 1.70 0.14 9.02
CA THR A 200 2.09 1.56 9.10
C THR A 200 3.60 1.67 9.17
N LEU A 201 4.12 2.72 8.53
CA LEU A 201 5.44 3.24 8.84
C LEU A 201 5.48 3.76 10.27
N ILE A 202 6.67 3.70 10.86
CA ILE A 202 6.95 4.16 12.21
C ILE A 202 8.11 5.16 12.15
N ARG A 203 7.95 6.30 12.83
CA ARG A 203 9.03 7.28 13.01
C ARG A 203 9.99 6.76 14.09
N PRO A 204 11.27 6.47 13.78
CA PRO A 204 12.24 5.92 14.74
C PRO A 204 12.87 7.01 15.64
N ASP A 205 12.08 8.02 16.01
CA ASP A 205 12.52 9.24 16.69
C ASP A 205 13.74 9.90 15.99
N ASP A 206 14.88 9.96 16.67
CA ASP A 206 16.08 10.67 16.21
C ASP A 206 16.99 9.81 15.31
N ARG A 207 16.69 8.51 15.18
CA ARG A 207 17.52 7.56 14.44
C ARG A 207 17.36 7.71 12.93
N ASP A 208 18.37 7.25 12.20
CA ASP A 208 18.27 7.09 10.76
C ASP A 208 17.43 5.86 10.40
N THR A 209 16.80 5.85 9.23
CA THR A 209 15.94 4.73 8.82
C THR A 209 16.71 3.46 8.50
N GLY A 210 18.04 3.48 8.58
CA GLY A 210 18.87 2.29 8.48
C GLY A 210 19.14 1.88 7.03
N PRO A 211 19.14 0.58 6.71
CA PRO A 211 19.51 0.08 5.40
C PRO A 211 18.41 0.32 4.36
N VAL A 212 18.22 1.57 3.94
CA VAL A 212 17.20 1.98 2.94
C VAL A 212 17.28 1.15 1.65
N PHE A 213 18.47 0.68 1.26
CA PHE A 213 18.67 -0.19 0.09
C PHE A 213 18.00 -1.57 0.21
N VAL A 214 17.61 -1.98 1.42
CA VAL A 214 16.87 -3.21 1.69
C VAL A 214 15.38 -2.97 1.60
N HIS A 215 14.86 -2.13 2.50
CA HIS A 215 13.42 -2.00 2.72
C HIS A 215 12.83 -0.80 1.98
N GLY A 216 13.63 0.10 1.42
CA GLY A 216 13.18 1.26 0.63
C GLY A 216 12.57 2.41 1.45
N ILE A 217 12.66 2.37 2.78
CA ILE A 217 12.04 3.38 3.67
C ILE A 217 13.03 4.51 3.93
N THR A 218 12.76 5.67 3.35
CA THR A 218 13.57 6.88 3.52
C THR A 218 13.15 7.67 4.76
N ARG A 219 14.03 8.56 5.23
CA ARG A 219 13.71 9.53 6.29
C ARG A 219 12.46 10.37 5.97
N ASP A 220 12.31 10.76 4.72
CA ASP A 220 11.15 11.54 4.26
C ASP A 220 9.84 10.75 4.33
N ALA A 221 9.90 9.42 4.10
CA ALA A 221 8.73 8.55 4.18
C ALA A 221 8.20 8.46 5.62
N VAL A 222 9.09 8.41 6.62
CA VAL A 222 8.71 8.30 8.04
C VAL A 222 8.52 9.65 8.74
N ALA A 223 8.80 10.78 8.09
CA ALA A 223 8.76 12.09 8.72
C ALA A 223 7.39 12.42 9.35
N ARG A 224 6.31 12.00 8.68
CA ARG A 224 4.91 12.19 9.13
C ARG A 224 4.31 10.93 9.76
N ALA A 225 5.06 9.83 9.84
CA ALA A 225 4.60 8.59 10.43
C ALA A 225 4.39 8.72 11.94
N PRO A 226 3.49 7.94 12.55
CA PRO A 226 3.37 7.88 14.01
C PRO A 226 4.63 7.28 14.64
N ARG A 227 4.88 7.59 15.92
CA ARG A 227 5.80 6.80 16.77
C ARG A 227 5.11 5.50 17.16
N PHE A 228 5.88 4.49 17.54
CA PHE A 228 5.33 3.23 18.02
C PHE A 228 4.37 3.41 19.20
N ALA A 229 4.72 4.24 20.19
CA ALA A 229 3.86 4.50 21.34
C ALA A 229 2.48 5.06 20.98
N GLU A 230 2.34 5.72 19.82
CA GLU A 230 1.07 6.25 19.36
C GLU A 230 0.18 5.16 18.74
N VAL A 231 0.77 4.08 18.22
CA VAL A 231 0.06 2.94 17.60
C VAL A 231 0.08 1.66 18.46
N ALA A 232 0.67 1.70 19.66
CA ALA A 232 0.82 0.52 20.51
C ALA A 232 -0.53 -0.15 20.85
N ASP A 233 -1.55 0.66 21.11
CA ASP A 233 -2.93 0.20 21.34
C ASP A 233 -3.54 -0.45 20.08
N ASP A 234 -3.25 0.06 18.87
CA ASP A 234 -3.69 -0.53 17.60
C ASP A 234 -3.01 -1.88 17.31
N VAL A 235 -1.74 -2.01 17.71
CA VAL A 235 -0.98 -3.27 17.62
C VAL A 235 -1.55 -4.28 18.60
N LEU A 236 -1.68 -3.93 19.89
CA LEU A 236 -2.22 -4.83 20.92
C LEU A 236 -3.65 -5.29 20.62
N ALA A 237 -4.50 -4.41 20.07
CA ALA A 237 -5.85 -4.78 19.62
C ALA A 237 -5.84 -5.89 18.56
N ARG A 238 -4.79 -5.96 17.73
CA ARG A 238 -4.66 -6.98 16.68
C ARG A 238 -3.96 -8.25 17.15
N LEU A 239 -3.18 -8.17 18.22
CA LEU A 239 -2.64 -9.34 18.92
C LEU A 239 -3.65 -9.95 19.90
N ASP A 240 -4.76 -9.26 20.20
CA ASP A 240 -5.80 -9.71 21.13
C ASP A 240 -6.34 -11.10 20.76
N GLY A 241 -6.27 -12.01 21.72
CA GLY A 241 -6.80 -13.37 21.64
C GLY A 241 -6.08 -14.28 20.66
N ALA A 242 -4.96 -13.85 20.05
CA ALA A 242 -4.28 -14.56 18.99
C ALA A 242 -2.97 -15.24 19.43
N VAL A 243 -2.56 -16.25 18.67
CA VAL A 243 -1.17 -16.72 18.64
C VAL A 243 -0.38 -15.84 17.69
N VAL A 244 0.68 -15.21 18.18
CA VAL A 244 1.55 -14.36 17.35
C VAL A 244 2.39 -15.24 16.43
N VAL A 245 2.47 -14.92 15.15
CA VAL A 245 3.22 -15.70 14.16
C VAL A 245 4.20 -14.77 13.47
N ALA A 246 5.47 -15.16 13.40
CA ALA A 246 6.47 -14.42 12.64
C ALA A 246 7.49 -15.38 12.04
N HIS A 247 8.16 -14.97 10.96
CA HIS A 247 9.08 -15.88 10.28
C HIS A 247 10.33 -16.14 11.11
N ASN A 248 10.94 -15.12 11.68
CA ASN A 248 12.07 -15.27 12.61
C ASN A 248 11.71 -14.70 13.98
N ALA A 249 10.67 -15.25 14.61
CA ALA A 249 9.94 -14.61 15.71
C ALA A 249 10.77 -14.05 16.88
N SER A 250 11.98 -14.57 17.16
CA SER A 250 12.86 -13.98 18.19
C SER A 250 13.40 -12.59 17.81
N PHE A 251 13.50 -12.29 16.52
CA PHE A 251 13.80 -10.96 16.01
C PHE A 251 12.64 -10.01 16.25
N GLU A 252 11.42 -10.36 15.80
CA GLU A 252 10.25 -9.51 16.00
C GLU A 252 9.96 -9.31 17.49
N GLU A 253 10.11 -10.37 18.31
CA GLU A 253 9.96 -10.30 19.76
C GLU A 253 10.87 -9.25 20.39
N ALA A 254 12.17 -9.26 20.04
CA ALA A 254 13.14 -8.37 20.65
C ALA A 254 12.76 -6.89 20.40
N PHE A 255 12.34 -6.56 19.19
CA PHE A 255 11.91 -5.21 18.83
C PHE A 255 10.56 -4.83 19.46
N LEU A 256 9.55 -5.70 19.37
CA LEU A 256 8.24 -5.45 19.97
C LEU A 256 8.34 -5.27 21.48
N HIS A 257 9.11 -6.13 22.16
CA HIS A 257 9.32 -6.01 23.61
C HIS A 257 9.97 -4.67 23.98
N ALA A 258 10.99 -4.24 23.24
CA ALA A 258 11.67 -2.97 23.48
C ALA A 258 10.73 -1.77 23.26
N GLU A 259 9.95 -1.79 22.18
CA GLU A 259 9.03 -0.71 21.82
C GLU A 259 7.82 -0.64 22.76
N PHE A 260 7.25 -1.78 23.16
CA PHE A 260 6.19 -1.82 24.18
C PHE A 260 6.68 -1.33 25.53
N THR A 261 7.88 -1.74 25.94
CA THR A 261 8.50 -1.27 27.19
C THR A 261 8.72 0.24 27.15
N ALA A 262 9.22 0.77 26.03
CA ALA A 262 9.41 2.22 25.84
C ALA A 262 8.08 2.99 25.82
N ALA A 263 7.00 2.37 25.32
CA ALA A 263 5.65 2.91 25.36
C ALA A 263 4.95 2.74 26.73
N GLY A 264 5.60 2.13 27.71
CA GLY A 264 5.09 1.99 29.08
C GLY A 264 4.28 0.72 29.35
N TYR A 265 4.19 -0.20 28.40
CA TYR A 265 3.59 -1.51 28.62
C TYR A 265 4.61 -2.46 29.24
N GLN A 266 4.21 -3.16 30.30
CA GLN A 266 5.08 -4.10 31.04
C GLN A 266 4.36 -5.40 31.33
N GLY A 267 5.12 -6.49 31.46
CA GLY A 267 4.58 -7.80 31.85
C GLY A 267 3.64 -8.41 30.81
N LEU A 268 3.75 -8.01 29.54
CA LEU A 268 3.03 -8.64 28.44
C LEU A 268 3.58 -10.04 28.22
N ALA A 269 2.69 -11.01 28.02
CA ALA A 269 3.04 -12.37 27.65
C ALA A 269 2.04 -12.88 26.61
N MET A 270 2.54 -13.43 25.50
CA MET A 270 1.73 -13.90 24.39
C MET A 270 2.24 -15.25 23.86
N PRO A 271 1.35 -16.17 23.44
CA PRO A 271 1.77 -17.37 22.74
C PRO A 271 2.28 -17.01 21.35
N ALA A 272 3.39 -17.62 20.92
CA ALA A 272 3.97 -17.34 19.61
C ALA A 272 4.47 -18.57 18.85
N LEU A 273 4.44 -18.48 17.52
CA LEU A 273 4.91 -19.51 16.60
C LEU A 273 5.92 -18.92 15.61
N CYS A 274 7.12 -19.50 15.60
CA CYS A 274 8.18 -19.14 14.65
C CYS A 274 8.07 -20.01 13.39
N THR A 275 7.77 -19.40 12.24
CA THR A 275 7.60 -20.18 10.99
C THR A 275 8.92 -20.63 10.36
N LEU A 276 10.06 -20.03 10.73
CA LEU A 276 11.39 -20.58 10.42
C LEU A 276 11.60 -21.93 11.13
N TRP A 277 11.30 -22.00 12.43
CA TRP A 277 11.39 -23.22 13.23
C TRP A 277 10.40 -24.29 12.75
N LEU A 278 9.18 -23.89 12.41
CA LEU A 278 8.17 -24.79 11.88
C LEU A 278 8.53 -25.26 10.46
N GLY A 279 9.09 -24.37 9.63
CA GLY A 279 9.58 -24.68 8.30
C GLY A 279 10.68 -25.74 8.30
N GLN A 280 11.62 -25.66 9.25
CA GLN A 280 12.66 -26.69 9.45
C GLN A 280 12.09 -28.10 9.73
N ARG A 281 10.86 -28.18 10.25
CA ARG A 281 10.20 -29.44 10.56
C ARG A 281 9.30 -29.95 9.44
N THR A 282 8.84 -29.04 8.57
CA THR A 282 7.76 -29.31 7.61
C THR A 282 8.21 -29.26 6.16
N PHE A 283 9.41 -28.74 5.89
CA PHE A 283 9.98 -28.64 4.55
C PHE A 283 11.39 -29.25 4.47
N HIS A 284 11.74 -29.73 3.27
CA HIS A 284 13.09 -30.13 2.92
C HIS A 284 13.69 -29.12 1.94
N ALA A 285 14.50 -28.19 2.45
CA ALA A 285 15.04 -27.06 1.69
C ALA A 285 16.53 -26.84 1.95
N ALA A 286 17.24 -26.22 1.01
CA ALA A 286 18.65 -25.85 1.17
C ALA A 286 18.84 -24.75 2.23
N ASN A 287 17.85 -23.89 2.40
CA ASN A 287 17.73 -22.90 3.46
C ASN A 287 16.25 -22.67 3.77
N PHE A 288 15.96 -22.06 4.91
CA PHE A 288 14.59 -21.88 5.40
C PHE A 288 14.15 -20.41 5.38
N THR A 289 14.71 -19.60 4.48
CA THR A 289 14.22 -18.23 4.30
C THR A 289 12.78 -18.23 3.78
N LEU A 290 12.01 -17.17 4.08
CA LEU A 290 10.65 -17.01 3.58
C LEU A 290 10.58 -17.18 2.07
N GLY A 291 11.58 -16.64 1.37
CA GLY A 291 11.77 -16.80 -0.08
C GLY A 291 11.71 -18.24 -0.55
N THR A 292 12.59 -19.08 0.00
CA THR A 292 12.71 -20.49 -0.36
C THR A 292 11.46 -21.28 0.02
N LEU A 293 10.88 -21.04 1.20
CA LEU A 293 9.71 -21.77 1.66
C LEU A 293 8.45 -21.40 0.87
N ALA A 294 8.26 -20.11 0.55
CA ALA A 294 7.18 -19.65 -0.30
C ALA A 294 7.30 -20.26 -1.70
N GLN A 295 8.49 -20.26 -2.30
CA GLN A 295 8.74 -20.90 -3.60
C GLN A 295 8.41 -22.40 -3.57
N GLN A 296 8.93 -23.15 -2.59
CA GLN A 296 8.64 -24.58 -2.46
C GLN A 296 7.16 -24.88 -2.23
N ALA A 297 6.44 -23.96 -1.59
CA ALA A 297 5.01 -24.08 -1.41
C ALA A 297 4.23 -23.67 -2.69
N GLY A 298 4.83 -22.95 -3.64
CA GLY A 298 4.11 -22.36 -4.77
C GLY A 298 3.28 -21.14 -4.35
N ILE A 299 3.81 -20.32 -3.44
CA ILE A 299 3.22 -19.06 -3.00
C ILE A 299 3.96 -17.93 -3.72
N PRO A 300 3.27 -17.07 -4.49
CA PRO A 300 3.90 -15.91 -5.08
C PRO A 300 4.30 -14.91 -3.98
N LEU A 301 5.54 -14.44 -4.05
CA LEU A 301 6.04 -13.34 -3.22
C LEU A 301 5.76 -12.04 -3.95
N VAL A 302 4.82 -11.29 -3.42
CA VAL A 302 4.43 -9.98 -3.95
C VAL A 302 4.94 -8.94 -2.97
N ASP A 303 5.64 -7.93 -3.49
CA ASP A 303 6.22 -6.82 -2.71
C ASP A 303 7.16 -7.28 -1.57
N LYS A 304 8.08 -8.20 -1.90
CA LYS A 304 9.14 -8.66 -1.00
C LYS A 304 9.89 -7.45 -0.39
N HIS A 305 10.23 -7.53 0.90
CA HIS A 305 10.84 -6.41 1.67
C HIS A 305 9.88 -5.24 1.94
N THR A 306 8.59 -5.55 1.93
CA THR A 306 7.58 -4.77 2.63
C THR A 306 7.00 -5.65 3.72
N ALA A 307 6.81 -5.09 4.92
CA ALA A 307 6.27 -5.87 6.03
C ALA A 307 4.90 -6.48 5.68
N LEU A 308 4.04 -5.74 4.95
CA LEU A 308 2.73 -6.24 4.55
C LEU A 308 2.80 -7.37 3.50
N GLY A 309 3.72 -7.27 2.54
CA GLY A 309 3.96 -8.33 1.55
C GLY A 309 4.41 -9.63 2.20
N ASP A 310 5.35 -9.53 3.16
CA ASP A 310 5.90 -10.68 3.87
C ASP A 310 4.87 -11.29 4.84
N VAL A 311 4.09 -10.46 5.56
CA VAL A 311 2.93 -10.91 6.35
C VAL A 311 1.95 -11.73 5.48
N ARG A 312 1.57 -11.22 4.30
CA ARG A 312 0.65 -11.93 3.40
C ARG A 312 1.22 -13.25 2.90
N ALA A 313 2.53 -13.30 2.62
CA ALA A 313 3.21 -14.54 2.23
C ALA A 313 3.20 -15.56 3.37
N VAL A 314 3.51 -15.14 4.61
CA VAL A 314 3.47 -16.00 5.80
C VAL A 314 2.05 -16.48 6.09
N SER A 315 1.03 -15.62 5.97
CA SER A 315 -0.38 -15.99 6.13
C SER A 315 -0.81 -17.13 5.20
N ARG A 316 -0.33 -17.13 3.96
CA ARG A 316 -0.59 -18.21 2.97
C ARG A 316 0.24 -19.47 3.24
N LEU A 317 1.42 -19.32 3.86
CA LEU A 317 2.35 -20.40 4.14
C LEU A 317 1.98 -21.19 5.40
N LEU A 318 1.49 -20.49 6.43
CA LEU A 318 1.14 -21.01 7.74
C LEU A 318 0.22 -22.25 7.69
N PRO A 319 -0.95 -22.25 7.02
CA PRO A 319 -1.82 -23.42 6.97
C PRO A 319 -1.10 -24.67 6.41
N ARG A 320 -0.26 -24.48 5.40
CA ARG A 320 0.50 -25.57 4.78
C ARG A 320 1.58 -26.14 5.69
N MET A 321 2.10 -25.32 6.61
CA MET A 321 3.04 -25.77 7.64
C MET A 321 2.30 -26.51 8.76
N LEU A 322 1.19 -25.96 9.23
CA LEU A 322 0.38 -26.58 10.28
C LEU A 322 -0.12 -27.96 9.85
N ASP A 323 -0.64 -28.08 8.63
CA ASP A 323 -1.14 -29.35 8.10
C ASP A 323 -0.01 -30.40 7.92
N ARG A 324 1.22 -29.98 7.61
CA ARG A 324 2.38 -30.88 7.47
C ARG A 324 3.03 -31.28 8.79
N HIS A 325 2.87 -30.49 9.84
CA HIS A 325 3.52 -30.75 11.12
C HIS A 325 2.93 -31.99 11.82
N GLU A 326 1.66 -32.34 11.53
CA GLU A 326 0.89 -33.51 12.01
C GLU A 326 0.76 -33.67 13.55
N SER A 327 1.56 -32.95 14.33
CA SER A 327 1.60 -32.98 15.79
C SER A 327 0.99 -31.70 16.37
N PRO A 328 0.26 -31.79 17.50
CA PRO A 328 -0.23 -30.59 18.19
C PRO A 328 0.90 -29.67 18.64
N LEU A 329 0.61 -28.37 18.66
CA LEU A 329 1.48 -27.33 19.19
C LEU A 329 0.93 -26.85 20.54
N PHE A 330 1.80 -26.81 21.54
CA PHE A 330 1.42 -26.47 22.91
C PHE A 330 2.06 -25.16 23.35
N TYR A 331 1.30 -24.32 24.05
CA TYR A 331 1.75 -23.01 24.52
C TYR A 331 1.69 -22.92 26.04
N SER A 332 2.60 -22.16 26.61
CA SER A 332 2.82 -22.11 28.05
C SER A 332 2.20 -20.88 28.75
N CYS A 333 1.45 -20.09 27.98
CA CYS A 333 0.60 -18.99 28.43
C CYS A 333 -0.66 -18.92 27.55
N ASP A 334 -1.73 -18.34 28.08
CA ASP A 334 -2.95 -18.08 27.33
C ASP A 334 -2.74 -16.92 26.33
N PRO A 335 -3.56 -16.83 25.26
CA PRO A 335 -3.58 -15.67 24.38
C PRO A 335 -3.82 -14.37 25.15
N TYR A 336 -3.07 -13.34 24.81
CA TYR A 336 -3.17 -12.03 25.45
C TYR A 336 -4.57 -11.45 25.28
N ARG A 337 -5.06 -10.76 26.31
CA ARG A 337 -6.34 -10.06 26.28
C ARG A 337 -6.12 -8.57 26.39
N TYR A 338 -6.41 -7.86 25.31
CA TYR A 338 -6.29 -6.41 25.25
C TYR A 338 -7.43 -5.77 26.05
N PRO A 339 -7.12 -4.97 27.09
CA PRO A 339 -8.15 -4.37 27.96
C PRO A 339 -8.95 -3.23 27.30
N GLY A 340 -8.64 -2.89 26.04
CA GLY A 340 -9.18 -1.75 25.34
C GLY A 340 -8.28 -0.51 25.44
N PRO A 341 -8.51 0.49 24.57
CA PRO A 341 -7.68 1.67 24.50
C PRO A 341 -7.79 2.51 25.77
N SER A 342 -6.69 3.12 26.17
CA SER A 342 -6.59 3.97 27.36
C SER A 342 -7.21 5.37 27.18
N GLY A 343 -7.94 5.60 26.09
CA GLY A 343 -8.57 6.89 25.75
C GLY A 343 -7.70 7.80 24.87
N THR A 344 -6.64 7.26 24.27
CA THR A 344 -5.78 7.96 23.31
C THR A 344 -6.48 8.11 21.95
N PRO A 345 -6.46 9.29 21.32
CA PRO A 345 -6.90 9.45 19.94
C PRO A 345 -6.06 8.56 19.02
N ARG A 346 -6.70 7.89 18.06
CA ARG A 346 -5.97 7.10 17.06
C ARG A 346 -5.07 8.03 16.23
N PRO A 347 -3.77 7.75 16.12
CA PRO A 347 -2.89 8.60 15.34
C PRO A 347 -3.19 8.42 13.86
N ARG A 348 -2.87 9.42 13.04
CA ARG A 348 -2.88 9.25 11.59
C ARG A 348 -1.80 8.24 11.20
N LEU A 349 -2.24 7.13 10.60
CA LEU A 349 -1.35 6.11 10.05
C LEU A 349 -0.67 6.62 8.77
N VAL A 350 0.49 6.06 8.46
CA VAL A 350 1.18 6.28 7.19
C VAL A 350 1.47 4.92 6.59
N THR A 351 0.78 4.58 5.49
CA THR A 351 0.97 3.32 4.77
C THR A 351 1.91 3.53 3.59
N ARG A 352 2.26 2.46 2.88
CA ARG A 352 2.95 2.55 1.60
C ARG A 352 2.48 1.46 0.66
N ALA A 353 2.50 1.77 -0.64
CA ALA A 353 2.35 0.82 -1.72
C ALA A 353 3.57 0.98 -2.65
N THR A 354 4.32 -0.10 -2.84
CA THR A 354 5.57 -0.10 -3.62
C THR A 354 5.48 -1.12 -4.75
N ALA A 355 6.46 -1.10 -5.67
CA ALA A 355 6.56 -2.08 -6.75
C ALA A 355 5.25 -2.28 -7.54
N LEU A 356 4.53 -1.18 -7.80
CA LEU A 356 3.32 -1.20 -8.63
C LEU A 356 3.65 -1.79 -9.99
N ARG A 357 2.73 -2.57 -10.55
CA ARG A 357 2.80 -3.11 -11.91
C ARG A 357 1.44 -2.96 -12.58
N LYS A 358 1.40 -2.58 -13.86
CA LYS A 358 0.13 -2.44 -14.59
C LYS A 358 -0.64 -3.76 -14.62
N GLY A 359 0.04 -4.87 -14.94
CA GLY A 359 -0.61 -6.17 -15.09
C GLY A 359 -1.79 -6.15 -16.07
N GLN A 360 -2.68 -7.12 -15.94
CA GLN A 360 -3.92 -7.18 -16.72
C GLN A 360 -5.03 -6.31 -16.12
N ASP A 361 -5.05 -6.16 -14.80
CA ASP A 361 -6.11 -5.46 -14.06
C ASP A 361 -5.88 -3.95 -13.91
N GLY A 362 -4.72 -3.45 -14.36
CA GLY A 362 -4.37 -2.03 -14.36
C GLY A 362 -3.65 -1.54 -13.09
N TRP A 363 -3.09 -0.33 -13.19
CA TRP A 363 -2.31 0.30 -12.13
C TRP A 363 -3.08 0.49 -10.83
N MET A 364 -4.35 0.88 -10.89
CA MET A 364 -5.16 1.12 -9.69
C MET A 364 -5.52 -0.17 -8.96
N ALA A 365 -5.74 -1.28 -9.68
CA ALA A 365 -5.91 -2.58 -9.05
C ALA A 365 -4.63 -3.00 -8.31
N SER A 366 -3.46 -2.78 -8.93
CA SER A 366 -2.16 -3.01 -8.30
C SER A 366 -1.93 -2.15 -7.05
N LEU A 367 -2.32 -0.87 -7.07
CA LEU A 367 -2.27 0.01 -5.91
C LEU A 367 -3.20 -0.49 -4.79
N VAL A 368 -4.48 -0.71 -5.09
CA VAL A 368 -5.47 -1.16 -4.10
C VAL A 368 -5.03 -2.47 -3.44
N SER A 369 -4.46 -3.40 -4.19
CA SER A 369 -3.98 -4.68 -3.65
C SER A 369 -2.77 -4.54 -2.73
N ARG A 370 -2.04 -3.42 -2.77
CA ARG A 370 -0.81 -3.18 -1.99
C ARG A 370 -1.03 -2.44 -0.68
N LEU A 371 -2.21 -1.85 -0.52
CA LEU A 371 -2.60 -1.18 0.71
C LEU A 371 -3.21 -2.18 1.69
N PRO A 372 -3.15 -1.90 3.01
CA PRO A 372 -3.78 -2.74 4.02
C PRO A 372 -5.32 -2.67 3.95
N MET A 373 -6.00 -3.65 4.55
CA MET A 373 -7.46 -3.69 4.70
C MET A 373 -7.94 -2.63 5.72
N SER A 374 -7.37 -2.65 6.92
CA SER A 374 -7.67 -1.65 7.95
C SER A 374 -6.93 -0.35 7.67
N ALA A 375 -7.67 0.73 7.78
CA ALA A 375 -7.17 2.10 7.83
C ALA A 375 -8.08 2.92 8.75
N ASN A 376 -7.59 4.08 9.19
CA ASN A 376 -8.41 5.01 9.95
C ASN A 376 -9.52 5.59 9.10
N ASP A 377 -10.60 6.08 9.73
CA ASP A 377 -11.67 6.78 9.03
C ASP A 377 -11.12 7.90 8.13
N ILE A 378 -11.74 8.04 6.96
CA ILE A 378 -11.33 9.02 5.96
C ILE A 378 -11.89 10.39 6.37
N ASP A 379 -11.01 11.37 6.54
CA ASP A 379 -11.40 12.79 6.65
C ASP A 379 -11.89 13.29 5.29
N ASP A 380 -12.99 14.06 5.27
CA ASP A 380 -13.53 14.69 4.07
C ASP A 380 -12.46 15.48 3.30
N ALA A 381 -11.53 16.14 4.00
CA ALA A 381 -10.43 16.87 3.37
C ALA A 381 -9.46 15.94 2.61
N VAL A 382 -9.25 14.71 3.10
CA VAL A 382 -8.41 13.71 2.42
C VAL A 382 -9.14 13.16 1.20
N ALA A 383 -10.45 12.92 1.31
CA ALA A 383 -11.28 12.46 0.20
C ALA A 383 -11.30 13.49 -0.95
N GLU A 384 -11.51 14.77 -0.62
CA GLU A 384 -11.48 15.86 -1.61
C GLU A 384 -10.13 15.97 -2.32
N ALA A 385 -9.03 15.94 -1.55
CA ALA A 385 -7.69 16.00 -2.11
C ALA A 385 -7.36 14.76 -2.98
N TYR A 386 -7.87 13.58 -2.62
CA TYR A 386 -7.74 12.39 -3.44
C TYR A 386 -8.51 12.52 -4.76
N PHE A 387 -9.73 13.05 -4.74
CA PHE A 387 -10.50 13.27 -5.96
C PHE A 387 -9.87 14.31 -6.88
N GLU A 388 -9.28 15.37 -6.33
CA GLU A 388 -8.53 16.35 -7.13
C GLU A 388 -7.32 15.71 -7.81
N ALA A 389 -6.58 14.85 -7.09
CA ALA A 389 -5.48 14.08 -7.66
C ALA A 389 -5.95 13.11 -8.75
N LEU A 390 -7.07 12.39 -8.53
CA LEU A 390 -7.66 11.52 -9.55
C LEU A 390 -8.10 12.28 -10.79
N ALA A 391 -8.78 13.42 -10.64
CA ALA A 391 -9.21 14.24 -11.78
C ALA A 391 -8.01 14.73 -12.61
N ALA A 392 -6.92 15.12 -11.95
CA ALA A 392 -5.70 15.52 -12.65
C ALA A 392 -5.07 14.35 -13.44
N VAL A 393 -4.97 13.17 -12.81
CA VAL A 393 -4.40 11.97 -13.46
C VAL A 393 -5.28 11.46 -14.59
N MET A 394 -6.60 11.53 -14.44
CA MET A 394 -7.53 11.04 -15.46
C MET A 394 -7.77 12.05 -16.59
N GLU A 395 -7.14 13.23 -16.56
CA GLU A 395 -7.36 14.29 -17.55
C GLU A 395 -7.12 13.77 -18.95
N ASP A 396 -6.04 13.03 -19.21
CA ASP A 396 -5.72 12.54 -20.54
C ASP A 396 -6.45 11.23 -20.94
N GLY A 397 -7.25 10.65 -20.03
CA GLY A 397 -7.96 9.39 -20.24
C GLY A 397 -7.05 8.16 -20.14
N ARG A 398 -5.88 8.28 -19.50
CA ARG A 398 -4.95 7.18 -19.22
C ARG A 398 -4.36 7.36 -17.82
N ILE A 399 -3.75 6.30 -17.29
CA ILE A 399 -2.96 6.37 -16.05
C ILE A 399 -1.58 5.81 -16.37
N SER A 400 -0.57 6.66 -16.36
CA SER A 400 0.82 6.27 -16.48
C SER A 400 1.36 5.64 -15.18
N GLY A 401 2.48 4.94 -15.27
CA GLY A 401 3.13 4.37 -14.08
C GLY A 401 3.56 5.43 -13.05
N GLU A 402 3.98 6.62 -13.51
CA GLU A 402 4.38 7.71 -12.61
C GLU A 402 3.18 8.35 -11.91
N GLU A 403 2.05 8.49 -12.59
CA GLU A 403 0.80 8.95 -11.97
C GLU A 403 0.25 7.93 -10.97
N ALA A 404 0.33 6.63 -11.30
CA ALA A 404 -0.01 5.57 -10.36
C ALA A 404 0.87 5.61 -9.11
N LYS A 405 2.19 5.80 -9.26
CA LYS A 405 3.12 5.99 -8.13
C LYS A 405 2.80 7.26 -7.33
N MET A 406 2.39 8.34 -7.99
CA MET A 406 1.95 9.57 -7.31
C MET A 406 0.71 9.32 -6.44
N LEU A 407 -0.33 8.69 -7.00
CA LEU A 407 -1.54 8.32 -6.28
C LEU A 407 -1.23 7.35 -5.14
N ALA A 408 -0.33 6.39 -5.35
CA ALA A 408 0.13 5.47 -4.33
C ALA A 408 0.83 6.17 -3.17
N ARG A 409 1.71 7.13 -3.47
CA ARG A 409 2.37 7.95 -2.45
C ARG A 409 1.36 8.80 -1.69
N PHE A 410 0.38 9.38 -2.38
CA PHE A 410 -0.68 10.17 -1.75
C PHE A 410 -1.52 9.30 -0.80
N ALA A 411 -1.98 8.14 -1.27
CA ALA A 411 -2.77 7.20 -0.49
C ALA A 411 -1.98 6.73 0.75
N GLY A 412 -0.71 6.36 0.53
CA GLY A 412 0.23 5.97 1.58
C GLY A 412 0.41 7.03 2.66
N GLN A 413 0.79 8.23 2.26
CA GLN A 413 0.99 9.37 3.17
C GLN A 413 -0.30 9.82 3.87
N SER A 414 -1.44 9.48 3.30
CA SER A 414 -2.74 9.75 3.90
C SER A 414 -3.24 8.65 4.82
N GLY A 415 -2.55 7.50 4.86
CA GLY A 415 -2.93 6.36 5.68
C GLY A 415 -4.15 5.62 5.12
N LEU A 416 -4.43 5.75 3.81
CA LEU A 416 -5.56 5.10 3.18
C LEU A 416 -5.32 3.59 3.04
N GLY A 417 -6.38 2.82 3.26
CA GLY A 417 -6.43 1.38 3.00
C GLY A 417 -6.95 1.05 1.60
N GLY A 418 -6.79 -0.20 1.17
CA GLY A 418 -7.22 -0.65 -0.16
C GLY A 418 -8.72 -0.51 -0.38
N ALA A 419 -9.52 -0.87 0.64
CA ALA A 419 -10.99 -0.73 0.59
C ALA A 419 -11.43 0.73 0.48
N GLN A 420 -10.71 1.64 1.14
CA GLN A 420 -10.99 3.07 1.09
C GLN A 420 -10.67 3.68 -0.26
N VAL A 421 -9.49 3.35 -0.82
CA VAL A 421 -9.12 3.77 -2.18
C VAL A 421 -10.13 3.25 -3.21
N ARG A 422 -10.55 1.99 -3.09
CA ARG A 422 -11.60 1.42 -3.95
C ARG A 422 -12.92 2.20 -3.83
N SER A 423 -13.38 2.45 -2.61
CA SER A 423 -14.62 3.20 -2.37
C SER A 423 -14.55 4.64 -2.90
N LEU A 424 -13.39 5.31 -2.76
CA LEU A 424 -13.18 6.62 -3.36
C LEU A 424 -13.21 6.55 -4.89
N ASN A 425 -12.55 5.55 -5.51
CA ASN A 425 -12.61 5.36 -6.95
C ASN A 425 -14.06 5.16 -7.44
N GLU A 426 -14.86 4.33 -6.76
CA GLU A 426 -16.27 4.11 -7.10
C GLU A 426 -17.11 5.39 -6.97
N ARG A 427 -16.90 6.17 -5.89
CA ARG A 427 -17.54 7.49 -5.73
C ARG A 427 -17.15 8.47 -6.83
N PHE A 428 -15.89 8.43 -7.28
CA PHE A 428 -15.42 9.25 -8.39
C PHE A 428 -16.13 8.86 -9.70
N LEU A 429 -16.25 7.55 -9.99
CA LEU A 429 -17.00 7.04 -11.14
C LEU A 429 -18.48 7.44 -11.09
N GLU A 430 -19.09 7.39 -9.91
CA GLU A 430 -20.47 7.83 -9.72
C GLU A 430 -20.64 9.32 -10.04
N ASN A 431 -19.73 10.17 -9.54
CA ASN A 431 -19.75 11.60 -9.89
C ASN A 431 -19.54 11.80 -11.41
N MET A 432 -18.69 11.01 -12.06
CA MET A 432 -18.52 11.06 -13.52
C MET A 432 -19.81 10.69 -14.25
N ARG A 433 -20.53 9.66 -13.77
CA ARG A 433 -21.84 9.25 -14.32
C ARG A 433 -22.85 10.39 -14.26
N GLU A 434 -22.97 11.04 -13.10
CA GLU A 434 -23.86 12.20 -12.93
C GLU A 434 -23.50 13.33 -13.88
N ALA A 435 -22.21 13.63 -14.05
CA ALA A 435 -21.74 14.69 -14.91
C ALA A 435 -21.83 14.37 -16.41
N ALA A 436 -21.73 13.10 -16.79
CA ALA A 436 -21.92 12.63 -18.17
C ALA A 436 -23.39 12.69 -18.63
N CYS A 437 -24.33 12.63 -17.68
CA CYS A 437 -25.76 12.72 -17.97
C CYS A 437 -26.18 14.17 -18.25
N THR A 438 -26.35 14.53 -19.52
CA THR A 438 -26.95 15.82 -19.90
C THR A 438 -28.46 15.66 -19.99
N ASP A 439 -29.24 16.46 -19.25
CA ASP A 439 -30.71 16.37 -19.17
C ASP A 439 -31.23 14.95 -18.85
N GLY A 440 -30.44 14.17 -18.09
CA GLY A 440 -30.76 12.77 -17.76
C GLY A 440 -30.54 11.76 -18.89
N VAL A 441 -29.88 12.17 -19.99
CA VAL A 441 -29.56 11.30 -21.13
C VAL A 441 -28.06 11.03 -21.18
N LEU A 442 -27.70 9.75 -21.21
CA LEU A 442 -26.33 9.26 -21.40
C LEU A 442 -26.12 8.82 -22.85
N THR A 443 -25.11 9.37 -23.53
CA THR A 443 -24.77 9.02 -24.92
C THR A 443 -24.01 7.68 -24.97
N ARG A 444 -23.85 7.10 -26.17
CA ARG A 444 -23.03 5.89 -26.34
C ARG A 444 -21.55 6.18 -26.06
N ASP A 445 -21.02 7.25 -26.63
CA ASP A 445 -19.63 7.65 -26.44
C ASP A 445 -19.37 7.92 -24.95
N GLY A 446 -20.32 8.55 -24.24
CA GLY A 446 -20.20 8.76 -22.81
C GLY A 446 -20.25 7.48 -21.96
N LEU A 447 -21.00 6.47 -22.40
CA LEU A 447 -21.01 5.16 -21.74
C LEU A 447 -19.68 4.40 -21.96
N ASP A 448 -19.12 4.50 -23.18
CA ASP A 448 -17.82 3.89 -23.50
C ASP A 448 -16.70 4.57 -22.67
N GLU A 449 -16.71 5.90 -22.53
CA GLU A 449 -15.76 6.64 -21.67
C GLU A 449 -15.88 6.28 -20.18
N LEU A 450 -17.11 6.14 -19.67
CA LEU A 450 -17.36 5.68 -18.30
C LEU A 450 -16.83 4.25 -18.06
N ALA A 451 -17.02 3.35 -19.03
CA ALA A 451 -16.51 1.98 -18.94
C ALA A 451 -14.97 1.94 -18.97
N GLU A 452 -14.33 2.74 -19.83
CA GLU A 452 -12.87 2.88 -19.86
C GLU A 452 -12.32 3.44 -18.53
N ALA A 453 -12.98 4.46 -17.96
CA ALA A 453 -12.66 5.01 -16.65
C ALA A 453 -12.77 3.96 -15.53
N ALA A 454 -13.84 3.15 -15.55
CA ALA A 454 -14.05 2.09 -14.57
C ALA A 454 -12.94 1.03 -14.61
N VAL A 455 -12.49 0.64 -15.81
CA VAL A 455 -11.34 -0.26 -15.98
C VAL A 455 -10.07 0.36 -15.41
N MET A 456 -9.76 1.62 -15.76
CA MET A 456 -8.57 2.31 -15.27
C MET A 456 -8.51 2.42 -13.74
N LEU A 457 -9.66 2.61 -13.10
CA LEU A 457 -9.79 2.73 -11.66
C LEU A 457 -9.90 1.38 -10.92
N GLY A 458 -9.76 0.25 -11.62
CA GLY A 458 -9.79 -1.09 -11.04
C GLY A 458 -11.19 -1.55 -10.61
N ALA A 459 -12.23 -0.98 -11.21
CA ALA A 459 -13.64 -1.26 -10.99
C ALA A 459 -14.30 -1.74 -12.30
N SER A 460 -13.64 -2.65 -13.01
CA SER A 460 -14.18 -3.23 -14.24
C SER A 460 -15.58 -3.79 -14.02
N GLY A 461 -16.51 -3.48 -14.93
CA GLY A 461 -17.92 -3.87 -14.83
C GLY A 461 -18.79 -3.00 -13.91
N TYR A 462 -18.25 -1.93 -13.32
CA TYR A 462 -19.01 -1.02 -12.43
C TYR A 462 -20.29 -0.47 -13.06
N PHE A 463 -20.29 -0.27 -14.38
CA PHE A 463 -21.42 0.26 -15.15
C PHE A 463 -22.19 -0.80 -15.99
N ASP A 464 -22.03 -2.09 -15.68
CA ASP A 464 -22.70 -3.17 -16.44
C ASP A 464 -24.24 -3.08 -16.37
N ASP A 465 -24.77 -2.49 -15.30
CA ASP A 465 -26.19 -2.18 -15.14
C ASP A 465 -26.72 -1.28 -16.26
N LEU A 466 -25.94 -0.28 -16.67
CA LEU A 466 -26.30 0.68 -17.73
C LEU A 466 -26.41 0.00 -19.12
N TYR A 467 -25.65 -1.07 -19.36
CA TYR A 467 -25.75 -1.86 -20.58
C TYR A 467 -27.00 -2.75 -20.60
N SER A 468 -27.37 -3.31 -19.44
CA SER A 468 -28.55 -4.18 -19.30
C SER A 468 -29.87 -3.42 -19.48
N ASP A 469 -29.96 -2.20 -18.96
CA ASP A 469 -31.14 -1.33 -19.10
C ASP A 469 -31.33 -0.80 -20.52
N ARG A 470 -30.24 -0.69 -21.29
CA ARG A 470 -30.30 -0.26 -22.69
C ARG A 470 -30.78 -1.36 -23.61
N HIS A 471 -30.30 -2.60 -23.42
CA HIS A 471 -30.85 -3.76 -24.12
C HIS A 471 -32.35 -3.95 -23.87
N ARG A 472 -32.84 -3.56 -22.69
CA ARG A 472 -34.27 -3.58 -22.37
C ARG A 472 -35.05 -2.48 -23.10
N ARG A 473 -34.51 -1.26 -23.16
CA ARG A 473 -35.11 -0.11 -23.87
C ARG A 473 -35.09 -0.24 -25.40
N ASP A 474 -34.06 -0.85 -25.97
CA ASP A 474 -33.96 -1.13 -27.42
C ASP A 474 -34.87 -2.29 -27.87
N MET A 475 -35.37 -3.10 -26.92
CA MET A 475 -36.33 -4.19 -27.15
C MET A 475 -37.80 -3.78 -26.93
N GLU A 476 -38.07 -2.60 -26.36
CA GLU A 476 -39.44 -2.07 -26.32
C GLU A 476 -39.83 -1.60 -27.73
N PRO A 477 -40.97 -2.08 -28.27
CA PRO A 477 -41.41 -1.64 -29.58
C PRO A 477 -41.63 -0.12 -29.52
N ARG A 478 -40.98 0.61 -30.45
CA ARG A 478 -41.30 2.02 -30.67
C ARG A 478 -42.77 2.08 -31.07
N ASP A 479 -43.61 2.51 -30.13
CA ASP A 479 -45.02 2.76 -30.38
C ASP A 479 -45.08 3.96 -31.34
N GLU A 480 -45.22 3.68 -32.63
CA GLU A 480 -45.44 4.68 -33.67
C GLU A 480 -46.77 5.38 -33.38
N ARG A 481 -46.72 6.66 -33.00
CA ARG A 481 -47.85 7.59 -33.05
C ARG A 481 -47.44 8.94 -33.59
#